data_AF-A0A2E6RBQ1-F1
#
_entry.id   AF-A0A2E6RBQ1-F1
#
_cell.length_a   1.000
_cell.length_b   1.000
_cell.length_c   1.000
_cell.angle_alpha   90.00
_cell.angle_beta   90.00
_cell.angle_gamma   90.00
#
_symmetry.space_group_name_H-M   'P 1'
#
loop_
_entity.id
_entity.type
_entity.pdbx_description
1 polymer ?
#
loop_
_entity_poly.entity_id
_entity_poly.type
_entity_poly.pdbx_seq_one_letter_code
_entity_poly.pdbx_strand_id
1 'polypeptide(L)'
;MKRLTISLVLISAIIASALGHAATIRVNTAGDLFGDNPVCSLREAIIAANQDADFQGCVASDLPYGTDRIVFASGLAGQAHVMTRAGAGEAAAETGDLDITDDLHIVGDPAGTVIDGNQTDRVFDIGTAGITVTFDRLQIVGGNPPPTDFLEAQGGGIRMNVDATLVLNDTIVTLNEISGGIETLLGGGVQSSGTLILHRSEVTRNTLSGTSPLIGAGISSVAGDLQVFDSRVSDNLATHSAGSFARGGGIAAENGGSVSLVRSEVALNRVYSADGNVQGGGLRASGETSVTITNSTFSGNEVQTDAGSGSVATGAGLFINVNGVAELNINSSTIVQNTTTADNGASTFFAGLTASAAAIRLANTIIAGNLAGGSASDCNGGFDFTSLGYNIVEDNCGISAASGDVFGADPALGPLGDHGGANPLTANPWTHIPQPGSPAIDAGNPGPPTGLPACPPLDQRGFVRPDSNGQQRCDIGAHEVGSPGLDSLFSDSFEQVP
;
A
#
# COMPACT_ATOMS: atom_id res chain seq x y z
N MET A 1 -9.35 32.85 -13.19
CA MET A 1 -10.50 31.93 -13.12
C MET A 1 -10.21 30.69 -13.97
N LYS A 2 -9.36 29.79 -13.45
CA LYS A 2 -9.16 28.45 -14.02
C LYS A 2 -9.90 27.50 -13.09
N ARG A 3 -10.80 26.71 -13.65
CA ARG A 3 -11.70 25.81 -12.91
C ARG A 3 -10.87 24.67 -12.32
N LEU A 4 -11.01 24.50 -11.00
CA LEU A 4 -10.52 23.37 -10.23
C LEU A 4 -11.39 22.17 -10.63
N THR A 5 -10.86 21.26 -11.44
CA THR A 5 -11.55 20.03 -11.79
C THR A 5 -11.39 19.09 -10.61
N ILE A 6 -12.46 18.92 -9.83
CA ILE A 6 -12.57 17.88 -8.80
C ILE A 6 -12.61 16.56 -9.55
N SER A 7 -11.50 15.80 -9.55
CA SER A 7 -11.46 14.41 -9.97
C SER A 7 -12.17 13.57 -8.92
N LEU A 8 -13.51 13.58 -8.97
CA LEU A 8 -14.33 12.52 -8.42
C LEU A 8 -14.24 11.35 -9.41
N VAL A 9 -13.15 10.58 -9.34
CA VAL A 9 -13.05 9.33 -10.11
C VAL A 9 -14.11 8.39 -9.57
N LEU A 10 -15.05 8.04 -10.45
CA LEU A 10 -16.10 7.07 -10.24
C LEU A 10 -15.44 5.68 -10.12
N ILE A 11 -15.25 5.16 -8.89
CA ILE A 11 -14.60 3.86 -8.59
C ILE A 11 -15.56 2.69 -8.87
N SER A 12 -16.05 2.54 -10.10
CA SER A 12 -16.82 1.35 -10.51
C SER A 12 -16.80 1.07 -12.03
N ALA A 13 -15.94 1.73 -12.81
CA ALA A 13 -15.97 1.61 -14.27
C ALA A 13 -14.65 1.21 -14.95
N ILE A 14 -13.70 0.59 -14.22
CA ILE A 14 -12.45 0.05 -14.83
C ILE A 14 -12.44 -1.49 -14.92
N ILE A 15 -13.54 -2.18 -14.64
CA ILE A 15 -13.67 -3.62 -14.94
C ILE A 15 -14.80 -3.84 -15.93
N ALA A 16 -14.54 -3.40 -17.16
CA ALA A 16 -15.06 -3.97 -18.40
C ALA A 16 -14.51 -3.12 -19.55
N SER A 17 -13.21 -3.26 -19.84
CA SER A 17 -12.82 -3.13 -21.25
C SER A 17 -13.69 -4.13 -22.02
N ALA A 18 -14.32 -3.66 -23.08
CA ALA A 18 -15.10 -4.52 -23.95
C ALA A 18 -14.24 -5.75 -24.30
N LEU A 19 -14.75 -6.95 -24.04
CA LEU A 19 -14.14 -8.22 -24.41
C LEU A 19 -13.89 -8.23 -25.93
N GLY A 20 -12.75 -7.68 -26.34
CA GLY A 20 -12.01 -8.21 -27.48
C GLY A 20 -11.65 -9.63 -27.11
N HIS A 21 -11.91 -10.58 -28.00
CA HIS A 21 -11.53 -11.97 -27.77
C HIS A 21 -10.01 -12.00 -27.69
N ALA A 22 -9.48 -12.25 -26.49
CA ALA A 22 -8.08 -12.40 -26.25
C ALA A 22 -7.77 -13.86 -25.95
N ALA A 23 -6.58 -14.31 -26.34
CA ALA A 23 -6.19 -15.69 -26.21
C ALA A 23 -6.17 -16.11 -24.74
N THR A 24 -6.92 -17.16 -24.41
CA THR A 24 -6.78 -17.85 -23.13
C THR A 24 -5.66 -18.89 -23.23
N ILE A 25 -4.59 -18.67 -22.46
CA ILE A 25 -3.47 -19.60 -22.29
C ILE A 25 -3.63 -20.31 -20.95
N ARG A 26 -3.64 -21.65 -20.97
CA ARG A 26 -3.89 -22.46 -19.77
C ARG A 26 -2.62 -23.13 -19.25
N VAL A 27 -2.12 -22.65 -18.12
CA VAL A 27 -1.05 -23.30 -17.36
C VAL A 27 -1.58 -24.64 -16.81
N ASN A 28 -0.88 -25.74 -17.09
CA ASN A 28 -1.30 -27.09 -16.70
C ASN A 28 -0.20 -27.89 -15.98
N THR A 29 0.94 -27.27 -15.71
CA THR A 29 1.98 -27.79 -14.81
C THR A 29 2.43 -26.71 -13.82
N ALA A 30 2.79 -27.11 -12.60
CA ALA A 30 3.40 -26.24 -11.61
C ALA A 30 4.92 -26.10 -11.79
N GLY A 31 5.53 -26.93 -12.66
CA GLY A 31 6.95 -26.86 -12.94
C GLY A 31 7.33 -25.57 -13.66
N ASP A 32 8.49 -25.03 -13.32
CA ASP A 32 9.13 -23.91 -14.02
C ASP A 32 9.92 -24.43 -15.23
N LEU A 33 9.27 -24.43 -16.39
CA LEU A 33 9.77 -25.08 -17.61
C LEU A 33 10.10 -24.04 -18.69
N PHE A 34 10.99 -24.43 -19.59
CA PHE A 34 11.30 -23.72 -20.82
C PHE A 34 11.78 -24.73 -21.87
N GLY A 35 11.17 -24.71 -23.06
CA GLY A 35 11.58 -25.49 -24.23
C GLY A 35 10.55 -26.54 -24.67
N ASP A 36 10.95 -27.46 -25.54
CA ASP A 36 10.02 -28.38 -26.23
C ASP A 36 9.44 -29.44 -25.27
N ASN A 37 8.29 -29.15 -24.67
CA ASN A 37 7.56 -30.08 -23.82
C ASN A 37 6.02 -29.95 -24.04
N PRO A 38 5.24 -31.01 -23.76
CA PRO A 38 3.81 -31.04 -24.08
C PRO A 38 2.92 -30.33 -23.05
N VAL A 39 3.50 -29.81 -21.97
CA VAL A 39 2.77 -29.11 -20.90
C VAL A 39 3.05 -27.62 -20.97
N CYS A 40 2.22 -26.82 -20.30
CA CYS A 40 2.33 -25.37 -20.29
C CYS A 40 2.61 -24.90 -18.87
N SER A 41 3.84 -24.44 -18.63
CA SER A 41 4.21 -23.76 -17.39
C SER A 41 3.80 -22.29 -17.40
N LEU A 42 3.86 -21.62 -16.23
CA LEU A 42 3.59 -20.18 -16.16
C LEU A 42 4.60 -19.37 -16.99
N ARG A 43 5.88 -19.73 -16.92
CA ARG A 43 6.94 -19.09 -17.70
C ARG A 43 6.65 -19.15 -19.19
N GLU A 44 6.36 -20.34 -19.70
CA GLU A 44 6.01 -20.53 -21.11
C GLU A 44 4.72 -19.82 -21.51
N ALA A 45 3.75 -19.73 -20.60
CA ALA A 45 2.50 -19.03 -20.85
C ALA A 45 2.72 -17.52 -21.00
N ILE A 46 3.60 -16.93 -20.18
CA ILE A 46 3.98 -15.52 -20.28
C ILE A 46 4.78 -15.29 -21.57
N ILE A 47 5.68 -16.19 -21.95
CA ILE A 47 6.41 -16.10 -23.22
C ILE A 47 5.46 -16.17 -24.42
N ALA A 48 4.45 -17.05 -24.39
CA ALA A 48 3.41 -17.11 -25.41
C ALA A 48 2.63 -15.79 -25.51
N ALA A 49 2.25 -15.22 -24.36
CA ALA A 49 1.54 -13.94 -24.32
C ALA A 49 2.38 -12.78 -24.86
N ASN A 50 3.64 -12.66 -24.42
CA ASN A 50 4.57 -11.64 -24.90
C ASN A 50 4.83 -11.71 -26.42
N GLN A 51 4.63 -12.87 -27.05
CA GLN A 51 4.87 -13.08 -28.49
C GLN A 51 3.60 -12.99 -29.33
N ASP A 52 2.42 -12.83 -28.71
CA ASP A 52 1.13 -12.98 -29.38
C ASP A 52 1.06 -14.29 -30.21
N ALA A 53 1.63 -15.38 -29.68
CA ALA A 53 1.78 -16.65 -30.40
C ALA A 53 1.87 -17.87 -29.47
N ASP A 54 1.55 -19.06 -30.00
CA ASP A 54 1.71 -20.31 -29.25
C ASP A 54 3.19 -20.50 -28.92
N PHE A 55 3.50 -20.86 -27.66
CA PHE A 55 4.85 -21.22 -27.25
C PHE A 55 4.85 -22.63 -26.66
N GLN A 56 5.40 -23.58 -27.43
CA GLN A 56 5.57 -24.96 -26.97
C GLN A 56 4.25 -25.62 -26.55
N GLY A 57 4.17 -26.18 -25.35
CA GLY A 57 2.95 -26.78 -24.82
C GLY A 57 1.87 -25.75 -24.44
N CYS A 58 2.16 -24.45 -24.49
CA CYS A 58 1.20 -23.37 -24.28
C CYS A 58 0.51 -23.00 -25.59
N VAL A 59 -0.61 -23.69 -25.85
CA VAL A 59 -1.47 -23.41 -27.01
C VAL A 59 -2.73 -22.65 -26.58
N ALA A 60 -3.01 -21.54 -27.24
CA ALA A 60 -4.17 -20.70 -26.96
C ALA A 60 -5.48 -21.33 -27.44
N SER A 61 -6.58 -21.04 -26.74
CA SER A 61 -7.92 -21.57 -27.07
C SER A 61 -8.94 -20.53 -27.56
N ASP A 62 -8.74 -19.25 -27.26
CA ASP A 62 -9.69 -18.15 -27.53
C ASP A 62 -9.05 -17.05 -28.41
N LEU A 63 -8.55 -17.42 -29.60
CA LEU A 63 -7.87 -16.53 -30.55
C LEU A 63 -8.76 -15.38 -31.07
N PRO A 64 -8.19 -14.24 -31.54
CA PRO A 64 -6.76 -13.97 -31.73
C PRO A 64 -6.02 -13.59 -30.44
N TYR A 65 -4.69 -13.57 -30.52
CA TYR A 65 -3.80 -12.98 -29.53
C TYR A 65 -3.99 -11.47 -29.39
N GLY A 66 -3.58 -10.91 -28.26
CA GLY A 66 -3.63 -9.49 -27.90
C GLY A 66 -3.49 -9.33 -26.38
N THR A 67 -4.48 -8.71 -25.71
CA THR A 67 -4.50 -8.63 -24.23
C THR A 67 -4.80 -10.00 -23.61
N ASP A 68 -3.80 -10.87 -23.62
CA ASP A 68 -3.97 -12.28 -23.34
C ASP A 68 -4.35 -12.58 -21.90
N ARG A 69 -4.95 -13.74 -21.71
CA ARG A 69 -5.43 -14.19 -20.40
C ARG A 69 -4.78 -15.51 -20.02
N ILE A 70 -3.98 -15.47 -18.95
CA ILE A 70 -3.39 -16.67 -18.35
C ILE A 70 -4.30 -17.19 -17.23
N VAL A 71 -4.65 -18.48 -17.31
CA VAL A 71 -5.43 -19.19 -16.28
C VAL A 71 -4.74 -20.49 -15.88
N PHE A 72 -5.01 -20.95 -14.67
CA PHE A 72 -4.45 -22.20 -14.15
C PHE A 72 -5.45 -23.36 -14.30
N ALA A 73 -4.97 -24.54 -14.64
CA ALA A 73 -5.76 -25.76 -14.62
C ALA A 73 -6.17 -26.09 -13.18
N SER A 74 -7.41 -26.54 -12.97
CA SER A 74 -7.95 -26.83 -11.63
C SER A 74 -7.15 -27.88 -10.84
N GLY A 75 -6.42 -28.77 -11.54
CA GLY A 75 -5.52 -29.74 -10.91
C GLY A 75 -4.30 -29.13 -10.21
N LEU A 76 -4.02 -27.83 -10.44
CA LEU A 76 -2.93 -27.09 -9.83
C LEU A 76 -3.36 -26.31 -8.57
N ALA A 77 -4.65 -26.31 -8.21
CA ALA A 77 -5.15 -25.58 -7.04
C ALA A 77 -4.38 -26.00 -5.77
N GLY A 78 -3.85 -25.01 -5.05
CA GLY A 78 -3.04 -25.19 -3.85
C GLY A 78 -1.57 -25.61 -4.09
N GLN A 79 -1.14 -25.77 -5.35
CA GLN A 79 0.27 -25.99 -5.69
C GLN A 79 0.95 -24.64 -5.93
N ALA A 80 2.17 -24.48 -5.40
CA ALA A 80 2.99 -23.31 -5.70
C ALA A 80 3.70 -23.48 -7.05
N HIS A 81 3.74 -22.39 -7.82
CA HIS A 81 4.55 -22.25 -9.02
C HIS A 81 5.91 -21.69 -8.62
N VAL A 82 6.84 -22.58 -8.30
CA VAL A 82 8.17 -22.22 -7.78
C VAL A 82 9.15 -22.00 -8.93
N MET A 83 9.77 -20.83 -8.98
CA MET A 83 10.81 -20.50 -9.94
C MET A 83 12.09 -21.26 -9.58
N THR A 84 12.59 -22.07 -10.51
CA THR A 84 13.77 -22.93 -10.32
C THR A 84 14.86 -22.69 -11.36
N ARG A 85 14.54 -22.00 -12.46
CA ARG A 85 15.49 -21.60 -13.50
C ARG A 85 16.19 -20.31 -13.09
N ALA A 86 17.23 -20.40 -12.25
CA ALA A 86 17.99 -19.22 -11.83
C ALA A 86 18.76 -18.55 -12.98
N GLY A 87 18.88 -17.23 -12.92
CA GLY A 87 19.64 -16.37 -13.84
C GLY A 87 19.18 -14.94 -13.65
N ALA A 88 20.08 -13.96 -13.69
CA ALA A 88 19.75 -12.55 -13.44
C ALA A 88 20.03 -11.69 -14.68
N GLY A 89 19.31 -10.57 -14.81
CA GLY A 89 19.49 -9.59 -15.90
C GLY A 89 19.13 -10.14 -17.29
N GLU A 90 18.33 -11.20 -17.32
CA GLU A 90 17.65 -11.69 -18.52
C GLU A 90 16.30 -10.95 -18.65
N ALA A 91 15.77 -10.81 -19.88
CA ALA A 91 14.65 -9.89 -20.15
C ALA A 91 13.58 -10.47 -21.10
N ALA A 92 13.57 -11.78 -21.28
CA ALA A 92 12.67 -12.55 -22.13
C ALA A 92 12.08 -13.77 -21.39
N ALA A 93 12.12 -13.76 -20.05
CA ALA A 93 11.58 -14.77 -19.16
C ALA A 93 12.11 -16.20 -19.41
N GLU A 94 13.30 -16.41 -19.97
CA GLU A 94 13.94 -17.73 -20.07
C GLU A 94 14.48 -18.25 -18.73
N THR A 95 14.96 -17.34 -17.87
CA THR A 95 15.52 -17.59 -16.54
C THR A 95 15.15 -16.47 -15.57
N GLY A 96 15.38 -16.67 -14.28
CA GLY A 96 15.17 -15.65 -13.26
C GLY A 96 13.69 -15.37 -13.03
N ASP A 97 13.37 -14.09 -13.07
CA ASP A 97 12.02 -13.57 -12.96
C ASP A 97 11.18 -13.86 -14.21
N LEU A 98 9.92 -13.44 -14.14
CA LEU A 98 8.95 -13.55 -15.21
C LEU A 98 8.77 -12.18 -15.85
N ASP A 99 9.46 -11.95 -16.97
CA ASP A 99 9.33 -10.74 -17.78
C ASP A 99 7.99 -10.68 -18.51
N ILE A 100 7.27 -9.58 -18.33
CA ILE A 100 6.01 -9.26 -19.03
C ILE A 100 6.27 -8.04 -19.92
N THR A 101 6.10 -8.23 -21.22
CA THR A 101 6.38 -7.21 -22.24
C THR A 101 5.16 -6.79 -23.05
N ASP A 102 3.99 -7.38 -22.82
CA ASP A 102 2.72 -7.02 -23.46
C ASP A 102 1.55 -6.97 -22.46
N ASP A 103 0.40 -6.45 -22.90
CA ASP A 103 -0.84 -6.42 -22.14
C ASP A 103 -1.22 -7.83 -21.67
N LEU A 104 -1.41 -8.01 -20.36
CA LEU A 104 -1.58 -9.36 -19.80
C LEU A 104 -2.55 -9.38 -18.61
N HIS A 105 -3.44 -10.36 -18.59
CA HIS A 105 -4.30 -10.68 -17.46
C HIS A 105 -3.97 -12.06 -16.88
N ILE A 106 -3.34 -12.12 -15.71
CA ILE A 106 -3.09 -13.38 -15.00
C ILE A 106 -4.17 -13.59 -13.94
N VAL A 107 -4.84 -14.73 -14.02
CA VAL A 107 -6.00 -15.05 -13.19
C VAL A 107 -5.76 -16.32 -12.39
N GLY A 108 -5.48 -16.12 -11.10
CA GLY A 108 -5.34 -17.18 -10.12
C GLY A 108 -6.65 -17.87 -9.78
N ASP A 109 -6.51 -19.02 -9.11
CA ASP A 109 -7.60 -19.80 -8.55
C ASP A 109 -8.39 -18.98 -7.51
N PRO A 110 -9.69 -19.24 -7.29
CA PRO A 110 -10.45 -18.59 -6.22
C PRO A 110 -9.82 -18.70 -4.82
N ALA A 111 -9.09 -19.78 -4.53
CA ALA A 111 -8.36 -19.95 -3.28
C ALA A 111 -7.01 -19.21 -3.24
N GLY A 112 -6.62 -18.57 -4.35
CA GLY A 112 -5.32 -17.95 -4.56
C GLY A 112 -4.32 -18.89 -5.23
N THR A 113 -3.55 -18.37 -6.19
CA THR A 113 -2.42 -19.08 -6.80
C THR A 113 -1.10 -18.53 -6.29
N VAL A 114 -0.25 -19.38 -5.73
CA VAL A 114 1.08 -18.99 -5.23
C VAL A 114 2.11 -19.02 -6.36
N ILE A 115 2.75 -17.89 -6.60
CA ILE A 115 3.92 -17.73 -7.48
C ILE A 115 5.12 -17.40 -6.58
N ASP A 116 6.09 -18.31 -6.54
CA ASP A 116 7.20 -18.26 -5.58
C ASP A 116 8.54 -18.07 -6.32
N GLY A 117 9.21 -16.93 -6.08
CA GLY A 117 10.53 -16.61 -6.64
C GLY A 117 11.68 -17.46 -6.07
N ASN A 118 11.40 -18.31 -5.07
CA ASN A 118 12.34 -19.26 -4.47
C ASN A 118 13.61 -18.61 -3.88
N GLN A 119 13.53 -17.32 -3.56
CA GLN A 119 14.62 -16.44 -3.15
C GLN A 119 15.79 -16.43 -4.13
N THR A 120 15.53 -16.66 -5.42
CA THR A 120 16.58 -16.73 -6.45
C THR A 120 16.68 -15.49 -7.31
N ASP A 121 15.55 -14.86 -7.59
CA ASP A 121 15.43 -13.60 -8.33
C ASP A 121 14.11 -12.90 -7.94
N ARG A 122 13.77 -11.78 -8.57
CA ARG A 122 12.41 -11.22 -8.52
C ARG A 122 11.38 -12.25 -8.98
N VAL A 123 10.10 -11.99 -8.69
CA VAL A 123 9.03 -12.82 -9.24
C VAL A 123 8.58 -12.31 -10.60
N PHE A 124 8.23 -11.03 -10.70
CA PHE A 124 7.74 -10.42 -11.94
C PHE A 124 8.49 -9.14 -12.30
N ASP A 125 8.77 -8.99 -13.60
CA ASP A 125 9.37 -7.80 -14.19
C ASP A 125 8.48 -7.28 -15.32
N ILE A 126 8.01 -6.04 -15.20
CA ILE A 126 7.19 -5.38 -16.20
C ILE A 126 8.10 -4.39 -16.94
N GLY A 127 8.46 -4.73 -18.18
CA GLY A 127 9.55 -4.09 -18.92
C GLY A 127 9.13 -3.16 -20.07
N THR A 128 7.86 -3.15 -20.48
CA THR A 128 7.38 -2.34 -21.62
C THR A 128 6.52 -1.18 -21.16
N ALA A 129 6.79 0.04 -21.64
CA ALA A 129 5.93 1.19 -21.36
C ALA A 129 4.62 1.12 -22.16
N GLY A 130 3.53 1.65 -21.59
CA GLY A 130 2.23 1.74 -22.24
C GLY A 130 1.36 0.49 -22.15
N ILE A 131 1.86 -0.61 -21.58
CA ILE A 131 1.08 -1.84 -21.38
C ILE A 131 0.27 -1.78 -20.07
N THR A 132 -0.76 -2.61 -20.00
CA THR A 132 -1.59 -2.85 -18.82
C THR A 132 -1.49 -4.31 -18.41
N VAL A 133 -1.02 -4.53 -17.18
CA VAL A 133 -0.94 -5.84 -16.55
C VAL A 133 -1.93 -5.90 -15.41
N THR A 134 -2.72 -6.98 -15.36
CA THR A 134 -3.66 -7.23 -14.27
C THR A 134 -3.37 -8.58 -13.62
N PHE A 135 -3.21 -8.57 -12.30
CA PHE A 135 -3.11 -9.76 -11.47
C PHE A 135 -4.37 -9.90 -10.61
N ASP A 136 -5.08 -11.01 -10.81
CA ASP A 136 -6.24 -11.36 -9.99
C ASP A 136 -5.94 -12.62 -9.17
N ARG A 137 -6.08 -12.52 -7.84
CA ARG A 137 -5.97 -13.67 -6.91
C ARG A 137 -4.64 -14.41 -6.96
N LEU A 138 -3.54 -13.65 -7.00
CA LEU A 138 -2.20 -14.21 -6.86
C LEU A 138 -1.66 -14.03 -5.44
N GLN A 139 -0.75 -14.90 -5.05
CA GLN A 139 0.14 -14.72 -3.91
C GLN A 139 1.57 -14.70 -4.44
N ILE A 140 2.23 -13.56 -4.37
CA ILE A 140 3.55 -13.31 -4.94
C ILE A 140 4.54 -13.28 -3.78
N VAL A 141 5.38 -14.32 -3.72
CA VAL A 141 6.23 -14.60 -2.57
C VAL A 141 7.65 -14.97 -2.96
N GLY A 142 8.57 -14.86 -2.00
CA GLY A 142 9.91 -15.41 -2.14
C GLY A 142 10.75 -14.74 -3.22
N GLY A 143 10.38 -13.57 -3.72
CA GLY A 143 11.23 -12.81 -4.62
C GLY A 143 12.45 -12.24 -3.89
N ASN A 144 13.64 -12.39 -4.46
CA ASN A 144 14.91 -11.87 -3.95
C ASN A 144 15.92 -11.67 -5.10
N PRO A 145 15.82 -10.56 -5.87
CA PRO A 145 16.80 -10.26 -6.90
C PRO A 145 18.21 -10.19 -6.31
N PRO A 146 19.22 -10.72 -7.00
CA PRO A 146 20.60 -10.44 -6.66
C PRO A 146 20.90 -8.96 -6.97
N PRO A 147 21.19 -8.10 -5.97
CA PRO A 147 21.34 -6.66 -6.20
C PRO A 147 22.76 -6.34 -6.72
N THR A 148 23.07 -6.83 -7.91
CA THR A 148 24.39 -6.67 -8.56
C THR A 148 24.60 -5.28 -9.14
N ASP A 149 23.51 -4.56 -9.43
CA ASP A 149 23.50 -3.15 -9.81
C ASP A 149 22.18 -2.47 -9.41
N PHE A 150 22.02 -1.18 -9.74
CA PHE A 150 20.81 -0.43 -9.40
C PHE A 150 19.54 -0.97 -10.06
N LEU A 151 19.60 -1.46 -11.30
CA LEU A 151 18.42 -1.94 -12.02
C LEU A 151 17.91 -3.24 -11.42
N GLU A 152 18.82 -4.10 -10.95
CA GLU A 152 18.44 -5.34 -10.26
C GLU A 152 18.01 -5.15 -8.80
N ALA A 153 18.43 -4.06 -8.15
CA ALA A 153 18.15 -3.77 -6.75
C ALA A 153 16.73 -3.24 -6.45
N GLN A 154 15.70 -3.71 -7.17
CA GLN A 154 14.36 -3.12 -7.13
C GLN A 154 13.24 -4.15 -7.24
N GLY A 155 12.17 -3.98 -6.46
CA GLY A 155 10.93 -4.74 -6.66
C GLY A 155 11.07 -6.22 -6.38
N GLY A 156 11.32 -6.60 -5.11
CA GLY A 156 11.61 -7.99 -4.75
C GLY A 156 10.55 -8.96 -5.25
N GLY A 157 9.27 -8.65 -5.03
CA GLY A 157 8.15 -9.36 -5.66
C GLY A 157 7.93 -8.90 -7.10
N ILE A 158 7.73 -7.61 -7.29
CA ILE A 158 7.35 -7.02 -8.58
C ILE A 158 8.16 -5.77 -8.87
N ARG A 159 8.75 -5.68 -10.06
CA ARG A 159 9.38 -4.47 -10.57
C ARG A 159 8.62 -3.94 -11.79
N MET A 160 8.30 -2.65 -11.80
CA MET A 160 7.77 -1.93 -12.95
C MET A 160 8.52 -0.61 -13.09
N ASN A 161 9.66 -0.60 -13.78
CA ASN A 161 10.51 0.59 -13.91
C ASN A 161 10.18 1.47 -15.13
N VAL A 162 9.04 1.21 -15.77
CA VAL A 162 8.54 1.88 -16.97
C VAL A 162 7.17 2.53 -16.70
N ASP A 163 6.75 3.41 -17.61
CA ASP A 163 5.40 4.01 -17.59
C ASP A 163 4.36 3.00 -18.10
N ALA A 164 4.07 1.98 -17.28
CA ALA A 164 3.03 0.98 -17.50
C ALA A 164 1.96 1.06 -16.41
N THR A 165 0.86 0.32 -16.58
CA THR A 165 -0.17 0.19 -15.55
C THR A 165 -0.18 -1.22 -14.98
N LEU A 166 -0.04 -1.36 -13.66
CA LEU A 166 -0.21 -2.60 -12.93
C LEU A 166 -1.43 -2.52 -12.01
N VAL A 167 -2.37 -3.44 -12.19
CA VAL A 167 -3.55 -3.60 -11.35
C VAL A 167 -3.44 -4.89 -10.54
N LEU A 168 -3.46 -4.77 -9.22
CA LEU A 168 -3.53 -5.88 -8.28
C LEU A 168 -4.96 -5.94 -7.73
N ASN A 169 -5.72 -6.97 -8.10
CA ASN A 169 -7.02 -7.26 -7.51
C ASN A 169 -6.92 -8.53 -6.66
N ASP A 170 -7.37 -8.43 -5.41
CA ASP A 170 -7.44 -9.58 -4.50
C ASP A 170 -6.09 -10.35 -4.44
N THR A 171 -4.98 -9.61 -4.55
CA THR A 171 -3.64 -10.15 -4.71
C THR A 171 -2.79 -9.82 -3.48
N ILE A 172 -1.94 -10.76 -3.08
CA ILE A 172 -1.07 -10.65 -1.92
C ILE A 172 0.38 -10.62 -2.40
N VAL A 173 1.13 -9.56 -2.10
CA VAL A 173 2.58 -9.47 -2.29
C VAL A 173 3.23 -9.57 -0.92
N THR A 174 3.81 -10.72 -0.61
CA THR A 174 4.29 -10.98 0.75
C THR A 174 5.57 -11.81 0.80
N LEU A 175 6.37 -11.63 1.85
CA LEU A 175 7.59 -12.41 2.06
C LEU A 175 8.58 -12.29 0.90
N ASN A 176 8.63 -11.12 0.26
CA ASN A 176 9.67 -10.78 -0.70
C ASN A 176 10.75 -9.97 0.01
N GLU A 177 11.99 -10.16 -0.44
CA GLU A 177 13.17 -9.58 0.19
C GLU A 177 14.05 -8.93 -0.88
N ILE A 178 14.74 -7.85 -0.54
CA ILE A 178 15.98 -7.47 -1.24
C ILE A 178 17.03 -7.30 -0.17
N SER A 179 18.13 -8.04 -0.29
CA SER A 179 19.20 -8.08 0.71
C SER A 179 20.55 -7.72 0.12
N GLY A 180 21.25 -6.80 0.76
CA GLY A 180 22.58 -6.34 0.35
C GLY A 180 22.54 -5.13 -0.57
N GLY A 181 23.30 -5.19 -1.66
CA GLY A 181 23.35 -4.13 -2.67
C GLY A 181 24.47 -3.11 -2.47
N ILE A 182 24.94 -2.60 -3.61
CA ILE A 182 25.96 -1.54 -3.71
C ILE A 182 25.35 -0.17 -4.04
N GLU A 183 24.05 -0.13 -4.31
CA GLU A 183 23.27 1.06 -4.71
C GLU A 183 21.95 1.10 -3.93
N THR A 184 21.17 2.16 -4.12
CA THR A 184 19.84 2.34 -3.50
C THR A 184 18.90 1.15 -3.79
N LEU A 185 18.29 0.59 -2.74
CA LEU A 185 17.27 -0.46 -2.86
C LEU A 185 15.87 0.15 -2.84
N LEU A 186 15.00 -0.30 -3.76
CA LEU A 186 13.63 0.22 -3.91
C LEU A 186 12.61 -0.92 -3.84
N GLY A 187 11.54 -0.78 -3.05
CA GLY A 187 10.38 -1.65 -3.18
C GLY A 187 10.67 -3.11 -2.81
N GLY A 188 10.78 -3.43 -1.52
CA GLY A 188 10.99 -4.83 -1.08
C GLY A 188 9.88 -5.77 -1.57
N GLY A 189 8.64 -5.28 -1.57
CA GLY A 189 7.51 -5.94 -2.23
C GLY A 189 7.38 -5.50 -3.69
N VAL A 190 7.09 -4.21 -3.89
CA VAL A 190 6.78 -3.64 -5.22
C VAL A 190 7.59 -2.37 -5.47
N GLN A 191 8.23 -2.28 -6.63
CA GLN A 191 8.73 -1.04 -7.20
C GLN A 191 7.88 -0.67 -8.42
N SER A 192 7.48 0.60 -8.53
CA SER A 192 6.70 1.14 -9.64
C SER A 192 7.19 2.53 -10.06
N SER A 193 7.38 2.72 -11.36
CA SER A 193 7.59 4.02 -12.01
C SER A 193 6.38 4.47 -12.84
N GLY A 194 5.39 3.59 -13.02
CA GLY A 194 4.13 3.84 -13.72
C GLY A 194 2.95 3.90 -12.76
N THR A 195 1.75 3.57 -13.24
CA THR A 195 0.53 3.56 -12.43
C THR A 195 0.35 2.22 -11.71
N LEU A 196 0.40 2.22 -10.38
CA LEU A 196 0.14 1.06 -9.54
C LEU A 196 -1.22 1.20 -8.84
N ILE A 197 -2.11 0.23 -9.06
CA ILE A 197 -3.45 0.19 -8.45
C ILE A 197 -3.58 -1.06 -7.59
N LEU A 198 -3.80 -0.88 -6.29
CA LEU A 198 -4.13 -1.93 -5.35
C LEU A 198 -5.62 -1.86 -5.02
N HIS A 199 -6.31 -2.98 -5.20
CA HIS A 199 -7.73 -3.11 -4.92
C HIS A 199 -7.99 -4.42 -4.19
N ARG A 200 -8.48 -4.34 -2.95
CA ARG A 200 -8.61 -5.49 -2.04
C ARG A 200 -7.34 -6.34 -1.96
N SER A 201 -6.19 -5.69 -2.02
CA SER A 201 -4.89 -6.35 -2.10
C SER A 201 -4.06 -6.08 -0.85
N GLU A 202 -3.08 -6.93 -0.64
CA GLU A 202 -2.19 -6.86 0.52
C GLU A 202 -0.74 -6.77 0.07
N VAL A 203 0.01 -5.79 0.60
CA VAL A 203 1.48 -5.74 0.49
C VAL A 203 2.04 -5.84 1.89
N THR A 204 2.46 -7.05 2.27
CA THR A 204 2.75 -7.35 3.69
C THR A 204 4.01 -8.15 3.90
N ARG A 205 4.72 -7.93 5.02
CA ARG A 205 5.91 -8.73 5.38
C ARG A 205 7.00 -8.76 4.32
N ASN A 206 7.13 -7.69 3.53
CA ASN A 206 8.23 -7.53 2.60
C ASN A 206 9.40 -6.82 3.29
N THR A 207 10.62 -7.17 2.91
CA THR A 207 11.84 -6.73 3.59
C THR A 207 12.81 -6.07 2.62
N LEU A 208 13.36 -4.93 3.03
CA LEU A 208 14.57 -4.36 2.45
C LEU A 208 15.67 -4.39 3.50
N SER A 209 16.81 -4.98 3.19
CA SER A 209 17.96 -5.00 4.09
C SER A 209 19.25 -4.64 3.36
N GLY A 210 20.06 -3.74 3.91
CA GLY A 210 21.29 -3.33 3.23
C GLY A 210 22.07 -2.21 3.89
N THR A 211 23.20 -1.87 3.28
CA THR A 211 24.07 -0.73 3.66
C THR A 211 23.87 0.50 2.78
N SER A 212 23.07 0.37 1.73
CA SER A 212 22.75 1.44 0.80
C SER A 212 21.43 2.12 1.18
N PRO A 213 21.09 3.29 0.60
CA PRO A 213 19.79 3.90 0.85
C PRO A 213 18.64 2.92 0.61
N LEU A 214 17.67 2.85 1.52
CA LEU A 214 16.49 1.99 1.41
C LEU A 214 15.23 2.84 1.24
N ILE A 215 14.38 2.51 0.27
CA ILE A 215 13.17 3.28 -0.04
C ILE A 215 12.00 2.33 -0.29
N GLY A 216 10.95 2.41 0.54
CA GLY A 216 9.70 1.68 0.31
C GLY A 216 9.84 0.18 0.56
N ALA A 217 9.92 -0.30 1.81
CA ALA A 217 10.05 -1.74 2.04
C ALA A 217 8.83 -2.54 1.57
N GLY A 218 7.63 -2.01 1.73
CA GLY A 218 6.44 -2.53 1.04
C GLY A 218 6.43 -2.09 -0.42
N ILE A 219 6.19 -0.80 -0.64
CA ILE A 219 5.97 -0.18 -1.96
C ILE A 219 6.90 1.02 -2.15
N SER A 220 7.59 1.06 -3.28
CA SER A 220 8.28 2.25 -3.78
C SER A 220 7.63 2.72 -5.08
N SER A 221 6.94 3.86 -5.07
CA SER A 221 6.43 4.56 -6.25
C SER A 221 7.35 5.73 -6.61
N VAL A 222 7.85 5.77 -7.85
CA VAL A 222 8.81 6.77 -8.31
C VAL A 222 8.27 7.46 -9.55
N ALA A 223 7.88 8.73 -9.44
CA ALA A 223 7.25 9.53 -10.50
C ALA A 223 5.90 9.00 -11.04
N GLY A 224 5.45 7.83 -10.58
CA GLY A 224 4.20 7.19 -10.96
C GLY A 224 3.04 7.42 -9.98
N ASP A 225 1.83 7.14 -10.44
CA ASP A 225 0.61 7.23 -9.63
C ASP A 225 0.41 5.96 -8.80
N LEU A 226 0.17 6.12 -7.50
CA LEU A 226 -0.18 5.05 -6.58
C LEU A 226 -1.62 5.23 -6.08
N GLN A 227 -2.45 4.23 -6.34
CA GLN A 227 -3.82 4.19 -5.86
C GLN A 227 -4.07 2.94 -5.03
N VAL A 228 -4.51 3.11 -3.78
CA VAL A 228 -4.72 2.02 -2.82
C VAL A 228 -6.16 2.10 -2.32
N PHE A 229 -6.95 1.10 -2.66
CA PHE A 229 -8.38 1.02 -2.36
C PHE A 229 -8.71 -0.25 -1.62
N ASP A 230 -9.39 -0.14 -0.49
CA ASP A 230 -9.87 -1.31 0.26
C ASP A 230 -8.75 -2.32 0.56
N SER A 231 -7.52 -1.83 0.77
CA SER A 231 -6.29 -2.62 0.74
C SER A 231 -5.45 -2.42 1.99
N ARG A 232 -4.45 -3.29 2.18
CA ARG A 232 -3.58 -3.30 3.36
C ARG A 232 -2.11 -3.22 2.95
N VAL A 233 -1.37 -2.30 3.57
CA VAL A 233 0.09 -2.25 3.49
C VAL A 233 0.63 -2.35 4.91
N SER A 234 1.04 -3.54 5.32
CA SER A 234 1.38 -3.80 6.72
C SER A 234 2.60 -4.67 6.97
N ASP A 235 3.20 -4.52 8.14
CA ASP A 235 4.31 -5.38 8.59
C ASP A 235 5.52 -5.41 7.64
N ASN A 236 5.71 -4.40 6.81
CA ASN A 236 6.90 -4.30 5.95
C ASN A 236 8.07 -3.70 6.72
N LEU A 237 9.29 -4.16 6.43
CA LEU A 237 10.49 -3.86 7.22
C LEU A 237 11.65 -3.35 6.34
N ALA A 238 12.12 -2.14 6.60
CA ALA A 238 13.40 -1.66 6.10
C ALA A 238 14.46 -1.73 7.22
N THR A 239 15.57 -2.44 7.00
CA THR A 239 16.67 -2.58 7.96
C THR A 239 17.98 -2.11 7.33
N HIS A 240 18.47 -0.96 7.77
CA HIS A 240 19.68 -0.34 7.25
C HIS A 240 20.84 -0.42 8.25
N SER A 241 22.01 -0.88 7.82
CA SER A 241 23.11 -1.21 8.74
C SER A 241 24.32 -0.26 8.74
N ALA A 242 24.47 0.68 7.79
CA ALA A 242 25.62 1.62 7.81
C ALA A 242 25.48 2.82 6.85
N GLY A 243 25.91 4.02 7.26
CA GLY A 243 26.37 5.09 6.35
C GLY A 243 25.36 5.89 5.50
N SER A 244 24.06 5.53 5.46
CA SER A 244 23.04 6.23 4.64
C SER A 244 21.70 6.49 5.36
N PHE A 245 20.55 6.32 4.68
CA PHE A 245 19.20 6.56 5.20
C PHE A 245 18.25 5.43 4.79
N ALA A 246 17.17 5.25 5.55
CA ALA A 246 16.07 4.36 5.19
C ALA A 246 14.73 5.10 5.30
N ARG A 247 13.82 4.90 4.35
CA ARG A 247 12.56 5.66 4.29
C ARG A 247 11.41 4.83 3.73
N GLY A 248 10.20 5.13 4.19
CA GLY A 248 9.00 4.46 3.69
C GLY A 248 8.97 2.99 4.08
N GLY A 249 8.66 2.67 5.35
CA GLY A 249 8.53 1.27 5.76
C GLY A 249 7.41 0.58 4.96
N GLY A 250 6.22 1.17 4.97
CA GLY A 250 5.10 0.72 4.15
C GLY A 250 5.22 1.23 2.73
N ILE A 251 5.15 2.54 2.56
CA ILE A 251 5.07 3.21 1.25
C ILE A 251 6.09 4.35 1.19
N ALA A 252 6.84 4.40 0.10
CA ALA A 252 7.56 5.59 -0.34
C ALA A 252 7.04 6.05 -1.71
N ALA A 253 6.73 7.33 -1.85
CA ALA A 253 6.30 7.96 -3.10
C ALA A 253 7.15 9.20 -3.38
N GLU A 254 8.00 9.14 -4.40
CA GLU A 254 9.01 10.17 -4.65
C GLU A 254 9.01 10.62 -6.11
N ASN A 255 9.53 11.83 -6.36
CA ASN A 255 9.81 12.37 -7.68
C ASN A 255 8.59 12.63 -8.59
N GLY A 256 7.39 12.79 -8.03
CA GLY A 256 6.19 13.20 -8.77
C GLY A 256 5.06 12.17 -8.69
N GLY A 257 4.05 12.36 -9.53
CA GLY A 257 2.83 11.53 -9.51
C GLY A 257 1.87 11.90 -8.38
N SER A 258 0.99 10.96 -8.04
CA SER A 258 0.01 11.14 -6.98
C SER A 258 -0.14 9.88 -6.12
N VAL A 259 -0.56 10.09 -4.88
CA VAL A 259 -0.86 9.03 -3.91
C VAL A 259 -2.31 9.21 -3.46
N SER A 260 -3.14 8.19 -3.69
CA SER A 260 -4.53 8.15 -3.25
C SER A 260 -4.77 6.92 -2.39
N LEU A 261 -5.02 7.10 -1.09
CA LEU A 261 -5.39 6.02 -0.17
C LEU A 261 -6.84 6.19 0.26
N VAL A 262 -7.68 5.24 -0.11
CA VAL A 262 -9.10 5.25 0.19
C VAL A 262 -9.48 3.94 0.87
N ARG A 263 -10.15 4.04 2.03
CA ARG A 263 -10.65 2.85 2.74
C ARG A 263 -9.56 1.82 3.00
N SER A 264 -8.35 2.25 3.35
CA SER A 264 -7.17 1.37 3.40
C SER A 264 -6.42 1.47 4.73
N GLU A 265 -5.62 0.45 5.01
CA GLU A 265 -4.78 0.34 6.20
C GLU A 265 -3.30 0.43 5.82
N VAL A 266 -2.57 1.29 6.52
CA VAL A 266 -1.10 1.32 6.50
C VAL A 266 -0.60 1.18 7.92
N ALA A 267 -0.22 -0.03 8.33
CA ALA A 267 0.02 -0.32 9.73
C ALA A 267 1.23 -1.21 10.01
N LEU A 268 1.80 -1.09 11.20
CA LEU A 268 2.87 -1.97 11.68
C LEU A 268 4.12 -2.02 10.78
N ASN A 269 4.29 -1.04 9.89
CA ASN A 269 5.45 -0.95 9.04
C ASN A 269 6.62 -0.33 9.81
N ARG A 270 7.82 -0.85 9.60
CA ARG A 270 9.00 -0.48 10.37
C ARG A 270 10.15 -0.03 9.48
N VAL A 271 10.84 1.01 9.93
CA VAL A 271 12.14 1.41 9.39
C VAL A 271 13.14 1.44 10.54
N TYR A 272 14.21 0.69 10.42
CA TYR A 272 15.32 0.69 11.36
C TYR A 272 16.61 1.09 10.65
N SER A 273 17.43 1.92 11.29
CA SER A 273 18.77 2.26 10.81
C SER A 273 19.78 2.30 11.94
N ALA A 274 20.88 1.57 11.80
CA ALA A 274 21.96 1.58 12.79
C ALA A 274 22.80 2.87 12.78
N ASP A 275 22.80 3.62 11.67
CA ASP A 275 23.79 4.70 11.44
C ASP A 275 23.25 5.83 10.54
N GLY A 276 21.92 5.96 10.42
CA GLY A 276 21.31 6.80 9.41
C GLY A 276 19.98 7.41 9.80
N ASN A 277 19.56 8.41 9.01
CA ASN A 277 18.23 9.02 9.15
C ASN A 277 17.13 8.03 8.75
N VAL A 278 16.00 8.07 9.47
CA VAL A 278 14.82 7.26 9.17
C VAL A 278 13.56 8.11 9.10
N GLN A 279 12.74 7.87 8.09
CA GLN A 279 11.54 8.69 7.83
C GLN A 279 10.37 7.89 7.26
N GLY A 280 9.15 8.20 7.67
CA GLY A 280 7.95 7.65 7.03
C GLY A 280 7.80 6.15 7.27
N GLY A 281 7.47 5.74 8.50
CA GLY A 281 7.22 4.33 8.80
C GLY A 281 6.06 3.80 7.97
N GLY A 282 4.92 4.50 7.98
CA GLY A 282 3.76 4.20 7.15
C GLY A 282 3.92 4.74 5.74
N LEU A 283 3.87 6.07 5.57
CA LEU A 283 4.01 6.74 4.28
C LEU A 283 5.09 7.82 4.30
N ARG A 284 6.00 7.76 3.31
CA ARG A 284 6.93 8.83 2.94
C ARG A 284 6.54 9.40 1.57
N ALA A 285 6.24 10.69 1.45
CA ALA A 285 5.99 11.33 0.15
C ALA A 285 6.84 12.58 -0.08
N SER A 286 7.50 12.73 -1.23
CA SER A 286 8.27 13.94 -1.58
C SER A 286 8.30 14.31 -3.05
N GLY A 287 8.86 15.48 -3.34
CA GLY A 287 8.90 16.06 -4.68
C GLY A 287 7.55 16.70 -5.01
N GLU A 288 7.14 16.64 -6.26
CA GLU A 288 5.86 17.21 -6.72
C GLU A 288 4.67 16.25 -6.51
N THR A 289 4.82 15.26 -5.62
CA THR A 289 3.84 14.20 -5.35
C THR A 289 2.66 14.75 -4.54
N SER A 290 1.44 14.70 -5.09
CA SER A 290 0.23 15.10 -4.36
C SER A 290 -0.37 13.92 -3.60
N VAL A 291 -0.85 14.15 -2.37
CA VAL A 291 -1.32 13.08 -1.48
C VAL A 291 -2.75 13.33 -1.02
N THR A 292 -3.63 12.35 -1.25
CA THR A 292 -5.01 12.34 -0.77
C THR A 292 -5.27 11.08 0.05
N ILE A 293 -5.79 11.26 1.26
CA ILE A 293 -6.07 10.17 2.20
C ILE A 293 -7.51 10.32 2.68
N THR A 294 -8.33 9.30 2.49
CA THR A 294 -9.74 9.32 2.86
C THR A 294 -10.16 7.99 3.46
N ASN A 295 -10.81 8.00 4.63
CA ASN A 295 -11.21 6.77 5.32
C ASN A 295 -10.09 5.75 5.51
N SER A 296 -8.88 6.22 5.82
CA SER A 296 -7.75 5.31 5.94
C SER A 296 -7.16 5.37 7.34
N THR A 297 -6.60 4.25 7.78
CA THR A 297 -5.98 4.09 9.09
C THR A 297 -4.46 3.96 8.94
N PHE A 298 -3.72 4.81 9.64
CA PHE A 298 -2.27 4.74 9.79
C PHE A 298 -1.94 4.44 11.24
N SER A 299 -1.55 3.19 11.54
CA SER A 299 -1.43 2.75 12.94
C SER A 299 -0.21 1.90 13.24
N GLY A 300 0.42 2.13 14.39
CA GLY A 300 1.51 1.27 14.87
C GLY A 300 2.74 1.25 13.97
N ASN A 301 2.89 2.23 13.06
CA ASN A 301 4.09 2.32 12.23
C ASN A 301 5.24 2.87 13.07
N GLU A 302 6.45 2.42 12.77
CA GLU A 302 7.62 2.67 13.60
C GLU A 302 8.80 3.12 12.75
N VAL A 303 9.54 4.10 13.26
CA VAL A 303 10.87 4.44 12.74
C VAL A 303 11.86 4.54 13.90
N GLN A 304 12.98 3.83 13.76
CA GLN A 304 14.04 3.77 14.77
C GLN A 304 15.40 4.09 14.14
N THR A 305 16.19 4.92 14.82
CA THR A 305 17.60 5.10 14.48
C THR A 305 18.50 4.94 15.71
N ASP A 306 19.52 4.10 15.58
CA ASP A 306 20.56 3.93 16.60
C ASP A 306 21.81 4.76 16.27
N ALA A 307 21.70 5.66 15.31
CA ALA A 307 22.80 6.47 14.83
C ALA A 307 23.26 7.52 15.87
N GLY A 308 24.45 8.06 15.66
CA GLY A 308 25.00 9.10 16.52
C GLY A 308 24.28 10.45 16.41
N SER A 309 24.74 11.39 17.25
CA SER A 309 24.31 12.79 17.22
C SER A 309 24.38 13.41 15.82
N GLY A 310 23.26 13.95 15.35
CA GLY A 310 23.09 14.51 14.00
C GLY A 310 22.07 13.74 13.14
N SER A 311 21.75 12.51 13.53
CA SER A 311 20.73 11.69 12.89
C SER A 311 19.33 11.92 13.46
N VAL A 312 18.32 11.60 12.66
CA VAL A 312 16.92 11.91 12.92
C VAL A 312 16.01 10.73 12.58
N ALA A 313 15.12 10.40 13.51
CA ALA A 313 13.93 9.58 13.29
C ALA A 313 12.67 10.45 13.29
N THR A 314 11.85 10.38 12.23
CA THR A 314 10.69 11.27 12.11
C THR A 314 9.54 10.75 11.24
N GLY A 315 8.31 11.16 11.56
CA GLY A 315 7.11 10.88 10.75
C GLY A 315 6.83 9.38 10.64
N ALA A 316 6.72 8.70 11.78
CA ALA A 316 6.45 7.26 11.81
C ALA A 316 5.15 6.89 11.10
N GLY A 317 4.07 7.65 11.31
CA GLY A 317 2.84 7.50 10.54
C GLY A 317 3.01 8.05 9.13
N LEU A 318 3.16 9.38 9.03
CA LEU A 318 3.29 10.09 7.77
C LEU A 318 4.45 11.09 7.81
N PHE A 319 5.30 11.03 6.78
CA PHE A 319 6.27 12.06 6.45
C PHE A 319 6.02 12.58 5.03
N ILE A 320 5.50 13.79 4.92
CA ILE A 320 5.14 14.43 3.66
C ILE A 320 6.03 15.67 3.49
N ASN A 321 6.92 15.66 2.52
CA ASN A 321 7.78 16.79 2.19
C ASN A 321 7.73 17.07 0.69
N VAL A 322 6.66 17.73 0.29
CA VAL A 322 6.30 17.94 -1.11
C VAL A 322 6.42 19.44 -1.45
N ASN A 323 6.66 19.74 -2.73
CA ASN A 323 6.98 21.08 -3.20
C ASN A 323 6.13 21.48 -4.42
N GLY A 324 6.37 22.70 -4.93
CA GLY A 324 5.63 23.23 -6.08
C GLY A 324 4.17 23.50 -5.73
N VAL A 325 3.25 22.87 -6.45
CA VAL A 325 1.80 22.97 -6.24
C VAL A 325 1.20 21.73 -5.55
N ALA A 326 2.04 20.80 -5.12
CA ALA A 326 1.59 19.56 -4.49
C ALA A 326 0.91 19.83 -3.15
N GLU A 327 -0.22 19.15 -2.93
CA GLU A 327 -1.07 19.32 -1.75
C GLU A 327 -1.18 18.02 -0.95
N LEU A 328 -1.47 18.15 0.34
CA LEU A 328 -1.89 17.07 1.23
C LEU A 328 -3.34 17.31 1.67
N ASN A 329 -4.24 16.38 1.35
CA ASN A 329 -5.63 16.39 1.79
C ASN A 329 -5.95 15.12 2.57
N ILE A 330 -6.37 15.27 3.84
CA ILE A 330 -6.77 14.15 4.70
C ILE A 330 -8.20 14.37 5.16
N ASN A 331 -9.06 13.36 4.96
CA ASN A 331 -10.46 13.42 5.36
C ASN A 331 -10.88 12.12 6.05
N SER A 332 -11.62 12.21 7.15
CA SER A 332 -12.25 11.04 7.80
C SER A 332 -11.26 9.90 8.01
N SER A 333 -10.04 10.20 8.47
CA SER A 333 -8.95 9.22 8.59
C SER A 333 -8.43 9.17 10.02
N THR A 334 -7.71 8.11 10.38
CA THR A 334 -7.22 7.88 11.75
C THR A 334 -5.71 7.63 11.73
N ILE A 335 -4.92 8.50 12.37
CA ILE A 335 -3.45 8.44 12.43
C ILE A 335 -3.04 8.31 13.90
N VAL A 336 -2.75 7.09 14.35
CA VAL A 336 -2.60 6.81 15.78
C VAL A 336 -1.50 5.82 16.10
N GLN A 337 -0.98 5.84 17.33
CA GLN A 337 -0.04 4.83 17.83
C GLN A 337 1.23 4.66 16.99
N ASN A 338 1.59 5.66 16.17
CA ASN A 338 2.85 5.64 15.42
C ASN A 338 3.99 6.13 16.32
N THR A 339 5.17 5.52 16.19
CA THR A 339 6.27 5.74 17.13
C THR A 339 7.59 6.07 16.42
N THR A 340 8.27 7.12 16.88
CA THR A 340 9.66 7.41 16.51
C THR A 340 10.55 7.16 17.72
N THR A 341 11.62 6.38 17.54
CA THR A 341 12.63 6.09 18.56
C THR A 341 14.02 6.46 18.03
N ALA A 342 14.89 6.91 18.92
CA ALA A 342 16.27 7.20 18.58
C ALA A 342 17.18 6.94 19.79
N ASP A 343 18.34 6.35 19.53
CA ASP A 343 19.38 6.08 20.52
C ASP A 343 20.67 6.86 20.23
N ASN A 344 21.70 6.68 21.05
CA ASN A 344 23.07 7.19 20.82
C ASN A 344 23.19 8.71 20.53
N GLY A 345 22.21 9.50 20.99
CA GLY A 345 22.19 10.95 20.84
C GLY A 345 21.54 11.46 19.54
N ALA A 346 20.95 10.58 18.73
CA ALA A 346 20.06 10.98 17.64
C ALA A 346 18.75 11.59 18.17
N SER A 347 18.04 12.29 17.30
CA SER A 347 16.80 13.02 17.65
C SER A 347 15.56 12.32 17.11
N THR A 348 14.47 12.35 17.88
CA THR A 348 13.13 11.95 17.46
C THR A 348 12.25 13.17 17.21
N PHE A 349 11.47 13.19 16.14
CA PHE A 349 10.50 14.26 15.88
C PHE A 349 9.19 13.74 15.28
N PHE A 350 8.06 14.21 15.82
CA PHE A 350 6.74 14.19 15.19
C PHE A 350 6.35 12.81 14.64
N ALA A 351 5.82 11.96 15.50
CA ALA A 351 5.58 10.57 15.13
C ALA A 351 4.32 10.36 14.30
N GLY A 352 3.26 11.14 14.53
CA GLY A 352 2.01 11.01 13.76
C GLY A 352 2.12 11.58 12.35
N LEU A 353 1.96 12.89 12.21
CA LEU A 353 1.94 13.60 10.93
C LEU A 353 3.03 14.68 10.86
N THR A 354 4.05 14.45 10.04
CA THR A 354 5.01 15.47 9.63
C THR A 354 4.73 15.88 8.20
N ALA A 355 4.34 17.14 7.97
CA ALA A 355 4.02 17.61 6.63
C ALA A 355 4.61 18.99 6.30
N SER A 356 5.02 19.14 5.03
CA SER A 356 5.34 20.39 4.34
C SER A 356 4.80 20.26 2.91
N ALA A 357 3.87 21.13 2.51
CA ALA A 357 3.21 21.11 1.21
C ALA A 357 2.71 22.52 0.84
N ALA A 358 2.25 22.71 -0.42
CA ALA A 358 1.63 23.97 -0.84
C ALA A 358 0.31 24.26 -0.08
N ALA A 359 -0.40 23.20 0.28
CA ALA A 359 -1.53 23.24 1.20
C ALA A 359 -1.63 21.92 1.96
N ILE A 360 -1.93 22.01 3.26
CA ILE A 360 -2.22 20.87 4.12
C ILE A 360 -3.62 21.04 4.68
N ARG A 361 -4.55 20.16 4.32
CA ARG A 361 -5.97 20.25 4.72
C ARG A 361 -6.42 19.02 5.48
N LEU A 362 -7.04 19.24 6.64
CA LEU A 362 -7.55 18.19 7.52
C LEU A 362 -9.05 18.41 7.77
N ALA A 363 -9.87 17.37 7.60
CA ALA A 363 -11.27 17.38 8.02
C ALA A 363 -11.67 16.03 8.62
N ASN A 364 -12.54 16.03 9.63
CA ASN A 364 -13.11 14.78 10.18
C ASN A 364 -12.04 13.77 10.61
N THR A 365 -10.81 14.19 10.94
CA THR A 365 -9.66 13.28 11.08
C THR A 365 -9.21 13.18 12.53
N ILE A 366 -8.78 11.98 12.96
CA ILE A 366 -8.18 11.74 14.27
C ILE A 366 -6.65 11.66 14.11
N ILE A 367 -5.93 12.42 14.91
CA ILE A 367 -4.47 12.30 15.10
C ILE A 367 -4.20 12.27 16.60
N ALA A 368 -3.85 11.11 17.15
CA ALA A 368 -3.76 10.92 18.60
C ALA A 368 -2.82 9.77 18.99
N GLY A 369 -2.33 9.78 20.23
CA GLY A 369 -1.54 8.68 20.79
C GLY A 369 -0.25 8.35 20.03
N ASN A 370 0.29 9.27 19.22
CA ASN A 370 1.56 9.07 18.53
C ASN A 370 2.72 9.52 19.44
N LEU A 371 3.84 8.79 19.42
CA LEU A 371 4.94 8.99 20.38
C LEU A 371 6.29 9.25 19.70
N ALA A 372 6.94 10.36 20.04
CA ALA A 372 8.34 10.63 19.67
C ALA A 372 9.22 10.59 20.92
N GLY A 373 10.17 9.64 20.97
CA GLY A 373 11.03 9.45 22.14
C GLY A 373 10.25 9.17 23.43
N GLY A 374 9.09 8.52 23.31
CA GLY A 374 8.18 8.23 24.42
C GLY A 374 7.29 9.39 24.88
N SER A 375 7.36 10.56 24.23
CA SER A 375 6.49 11.72 24.50
C SER A 375 5.42 11.86 23.42
N ALA A 376 4.24 12.37 23.79
CA ALA A 376 3.18 12.69 22.82
C ALA A 376 3.72 13.58 21.70
N SER A 377 3.42 13.23 20.44
CA SER A 377 3.93 13.92 19.26
C SER A 377 3.08 13.60 18.03
N ASP A 378 1.87 14.15 18.02
CA ASP A 378 0.86 13.86 17.00
C ASP A 378 1.12 14.54 15.66
N CYS A 379 1.64 15.77 15.65
CA CYS A 379 1.93 16.45 14.40
C CYS A 379 2.99 17.55 14.53
N ASN A 380 3.48 18.06 13.39
CA ASN A 380 4.50 19.13 13.36
C ASN A 380 3.87 20.53 13.16
N GLY A 381 3.91 21.38 14.18
CA GLY A 381 3.25 22.69 14.15
C GLY A 381 3.92 23.81 13.34
N GLY A 382 4.90 23.48 12.51
CA GLY A 382 5.76 24.47 11.85
C GLY A 382 5.27 24.98 10.50
N PHE A 383 4.15 24.45 9.97
CA PHE A 383 3.64 24.76 8.63
C PHE A 383 2.15 25.14 8.65
N ASP A 384 1.65 25.70 7.55
CA ASP A 384 0.28 26.21 7.40
C ASP A 384 -0.76 25.06 7.30
N PHE A 385 -0.96 24.33 8.39
CA PHE A 385 -2.07 23.41 8.54
C PHE A 385 -3.39 24.18 8.49
N THR A 386 -4.26 23.80 7.56
CA THR A 386 -5.62 24.31 7.46
C THR A 386 -6.59 23.25 7.98
N SER A 387 -7.12 23.45 9.19
CA SER A 387 -8.28 22.69 9.63
C SER A 387 -9.51 23.15 8.84
N LEU A 388 -10.20 22.20 8.22
CA LEU A 388 -11.53 22.39 7.63
C LEU A 388 -12.65 21.96 8.59
N GLY A 389 -12.30 21.67 9.85
CA GLY A 389 -13.21 21.37 10.94
C GLY A 389 -13.35 19.89 11.27
N TYR A 390 -13.93 19.64 12.44
CA TYR A 390 -14.29 18.34 12.97
C TYR A 390 -13.11 17.37 13.11
N ASN A 391 -11.91 17.86 13.39
CA ASN A 391 -10.75 17.01 13.67
C ASN A 391 -10.62 16.75 15.18
N ILE A 392 -10.06 15.59 15.55
CA ILE A 392 -9.56 15.34 16.90
C ILE A 392 -8.04 15.30 16.82
N VAL A 393 -7.37 16.20 17.53
CA VAL A 393 -5.90 16.17 17.66
C VAL A 393 -5.56 16.21 19.13
N GLU A 394 -5.03 15.10 19.65
CA GLU A 394 -4.79 14.95 21.10
C GLU A 394 -3.68 15.90 21.56
N ASP A 395 -2.49 15.84 20.97
CA ASP A 395 -1.41 16.82 21.17
C ASP A 395 -1.43 17.87 20.05
N ASN A 396 -2.17 18.97 20.28
CA ASN A 396 -2.33 20.00 19.26
C ASN A 396 -0.99 20.66 18.92
N CYS A 397 -0.49 20.39 17.73
CA CYS A 397 0.69 21.00 17.17
C CYS A 397 0.42 22.41 16.60
N GLY A 398 -0.34 23.27 17.27
CA GLY A 398 -0.56 24.65 16.80
C GLY A 398 -1.48 24.79 15.58
N ILE A 399 -2.31 23.78 15.30
CA ILE A 399 -3.38 23.89 14.30
C ILE A 399 -4.40 24.91 14.81
N SER A 400 -4.75 25.87 13.96
CA SER A 400 -5.80 26.85 14.28
C SER A 400 -7.16 26.15 14.27
N ALA A 401 -7.90 26.30 15.37
CA ALA A 401 -9.19 25.67 15.54
C ALA A 401 -10.21 26.15 14.48
N ALA A 402 -10.86 25.19 13.82
CA ALA A 402 -12.04 25.39 13.01
C ALA A 402 -13.28 24.80 13.71
N SER A 403 -14.43 24.87 13.05
CA SER A 403 -15.71 24.40 13.60
C SER A 403 -15.64 22.92 13.96
N GLY A 404 -16.01 22.57 15.19
CA GLY A 404 -16.12 21.19 15.64
C GLY A 404 -14.80 20.47 15.91
N ASP A 405 -13.65 21.14 15.80
CA ASP A 405 -12.37 20.56 16.21
C ASP A 405 -12.34 20.32 17.72
N VAL A 406 -11.70 19.22 18.13
CA VAL A 406 -11.45 18.83 19.50
C VAL A 406 -9.93 18.69 19.68
N PHE A 407 -9.37 19.48 20.59
CA PHE A 407 -7.95 19.46 20.91
C PHE A 407 -7.73 19.03 22.36
N GLY A 408 -6.68 18.25 22.64
CA GLY A 408 -6.34 17.88 24.02
C GLY A 408 -7.20 16.77 24.63
N ALA A 409 -7.97 16.05 23.83
CA ALA A 409 -8.84 14.97 24.29
C ALA A 409 -8.45 13.63 23.66
N ASP A 410 -8.40 12.59 24.49
CA ASP A 410 -8.25 11.20 24.05
C ASP A 410 -9.48 10.80 23.19
N PRO A 411 -9.28 10.32 21.94
CA PRO A 411 -10.37 9.81 21.12
C PRO A 411 -10.99 8.52 21.64
N ALA A 412 -10.47 7.91 22.72
CA ALA A 412 -10.97 6.69 23.35
C ALA A 412 -11.18 5.56 22.33
N LEU A 413 -10.11 5.23 21.60
CA LEU A 413 -10.13 4.20 20.57
C LEU A 413 -9.84 2.81 21.13
N GLY A 414 -10.51 1.80 20.61
CA GLY A 414 -10.18 0.39 20.81
C GLY A 414 -8.92 -0.03 20.05
N PRO A 415 -8.46 -1.29 20.21
CA PRO A 415 -7.28 -1.78 19.49
C PRO A 415 -7.50 -1.82 17.97
N LEU A 416 -6.40 -1.77 17.21
CA LEU A 416 -6.40 -2.08 15.79
C LEU A 416 -6.83 -3.53 15.61
N GLY A 417 -7.79 -3.79 14.72
CA GLY A 417 -8.21 -5.15 14.43
C GLY A 417 -9.19 -5.26 13.27
N ASP A 418 -9.51 -6.50 12.93
CA ASP A 418 -10.59 -6.81 12.01
C ASP A 418 -11.93 -6.58 12.72
N HIS A 419 -12.62 -5.53 12.33
CA HIS A 419 -13.93 -5.15 12.85
C HIS A 419 -15.01 -5.37 11.79
N GLY A 420 -14.78 -6.36 10.93
CA GLY A 420 -15.62 -6.73 9.81
C GLY A 420 -15.69 -5.66 8.72
N GLY A 421 -16.62 -5.87 7.79
CA GLY A 421 -16.94 -4.88 6.77
C GLY A 421 -18.27 -5.15 6.11
N ALA A 422 -18.72 -4.20 5.29
CA ALA A 422 -20.02 -4.27 4.63
C ALA A 422 -20.12 -5.47 3.67
N ASN A 423 -18.97 -6.00 3.23
CA ASN A 423 -18.88 -7.26 2.52
C ASN A 423 -18.16 -8.32 3.37
N PRO A 424 -18.88 -9.32 3.91
CA PRO A 424 -18.28 -10.37 4.75
C PRO A 424 -17.44 -11.38 3.96
N LEU A 425 -17.43 -11.31 2.62
CA LEU A 425 -16.69 -12.24 1.76
C LEU A 425 -15.31 -11.70 1.34
N THR A 426 -14.92 -10.52 1.82
CA THR A 426 -13.65 -9.87 1.48
C THR A 426 -12.85 -9.56 2.75
N ALA A 427 -11.53 -9.75 2.69
CA ALA A 427 -10.65 -9.26 3.74
C ALA A 427 -10.80 -7.75 3.86
N ASN A 428 -10.99 -7.25 5.09
CA ASN A 428 -11.23 -5.84 5.36
C ASN A 428 -9.97 -5.22 5.98
N PRO A 429 -9.56 -4.01 5.54
CA PRO A 429 -8.50 -3.28 6.21
C PRO A 429 -8.86 -2.98 7.66
N TRP A 430 -7.92 -3.20 8.58
CA TRP A 430 -8.16 -3.05 10.02
C TRP A 430 -8.38 -1.60 10.43
N THR A 431 -9.25 -1.39 11.41
CA THR A 431 -9.60 -0.07 11.96
C THR A 431 -9.43 -0.03 13.48
N HIS A 432 -9.50 1.17 14.05
CA HIS A 432 -9.74 1.38 15.46
C HIS A 432 -11.21 1.76 15.69
N ILE A 433 -11.92 1.06 16.58
CA ILE A 433 -13.32 1.39 16.93
C ILE A 433 -13.35 2.48 18.02
N PRO A 434 -14.01 3.64 17.81
CA PRO A 434 -14.35 4.55 18.89
C PRO A 434 -15.19 3.87 19.98
N GLN A 435 -14.70 3.89 21.22
CA GLN A 435 -15.39 3.24 22.34
C GLN A 435 -16.56 4.09 22.85
N PRO A 436 -17.52 3.51 23.61
CA PRO A 436 -18.60 4.27 24.22
C PRO A 436 -18.08 5.47 25.04
N GLY A 437 -18.60 6.66 24.74
CA GLY A 437 -18.16 7.92 25.35
C GLY A 437 -17.01 8.62 24.63
N SER A 438 -16.50 8.05 23.53
CA SER A 438 -15.52 8.69 22.66
C SER A 438 -16.04 10.04 22.14
N PRO A 439 -15.19 11.09 22.12
CA PRO A 439 -15.52 12.37 21.50
C PRO A 439 -15.63 12.30 19.97
N ALA A 440 -15.29 11.16 19.34
CA ALA A 440 -15.41 10.97 17.90
C ALA A 440 -16.82 10.61 17.44
N ILE A 441 -17.62 9.99 18.32
CA ILE A 441 -18.94 9.48 17.99
C ILE A 441 -19.91 10.64 17.71
N ASP A 442 -20.59 10.61 16.56
CA ASP A 442 -21.52 11.62 16.03
C ASP A 442 -20.94 13.05 15.96
N ALA A 443 -19.62 13.17 15.92
CA ALA A 443 -18.93 14.44 16.06
C ALA A 443 -18.45 15.01 14.72
N GLY A 444 -18.55 14.26 13.63
CA GLY A 444 -18.12 14.64 12.28
C GLY A 444 -19.00 15.70 11.63
N ASN A 445 -18.56 16.23 10.48
CA ASN A 445 -19.23 17.32 9.79
C ASN A 445 -20.73 17.02 9.53
N PRO A 446 -21.67 17.91 9.92
CA PRO A 446 -23.11 17.69 9.78
C PRO A 446 -23.63 17.90 8.34
N GLY A 447 -22.77 18.29 7.39
CA GLY A 447 -23.14 18.42 5.99
C GLY A 447 -23.45 17.07 5.33
N PRO A 448 -24.13 17.07 4.17
CA PRO A 448 -24.33 15.84 3.38
C PRO A 448 -23.00 15.13 3.10
N PRO A 449 -22.94 13.79 3.14
CA PRO A 449 -21.69 13.04 3.09
C PRO A 449 -21.12 12.98 1.66
N THR A 450 -20.52 14.08 1.23
CA THR A 450 -19.99 14.28 -0.14
C THR A 450 -18.46 14.20 -0.22
N GLY A 451 -17.78 13.88 0.89
CA GLY A 451 -16.33 14.02 1.01
C GLY A 451 -15.88 15.45 1.33
N LEU A 452 -14.57 15.68 1.32
CA LEU A 452 -13.89 16.86 1.87
C LEU A 452 -14.61 18.19 1.52
N PRO A 453 -15.03 19.02 2.50
CA PRO A 453 -14.76 18.92 3.95
C PRO A 453 -15.79 18.12 4.76
N ALA A 454 -16.82 17.56 4.14
CA ALA A 454 -17.77 16.67 4.79
C ALA A 454 -17.23 15.24 4.90
N CYS A 455 -17.91 14.39 5.66
CA CYS A 455 -17.62 12.96 5.66
C CYS A 455 -17.85 12.37 4.25
N PRO A 456 -17.09 11.35 3.85
CA PRO A 456 -17.42 10.52 2.70
C PRO A 456 -18.69 9.68 2.99
N PRO A 457 -19.35 9.15 1.94
CA PRO A 457 -20.61 8.41 2.09
C PRO A 457 -20.46 7.06 2.78
N LEU A 458 -19.25 6.50 2.82
CA LEU A 458 -18.94 5.24 3.47
C LEU A 458 -17.82 5.44 4.50
N ASP A 459 -17.65 4.53 5.46
CA ASP A 459 -16.46 4.42 6.32
C ASP A 459 -15.38 3.55 5.67
N GLN A 460 -14.27 3.29 6.37
CA GLN A 460 -13.17 2.46 5.88
C GLN A 460 -13.60 1.04 5.50
N ARG A 461 -14.62 0.50 6.18
CA ARG A 461 -15.08 -0.88 6.01
C ARG A 461 -16.24 -0.97 5.00
N GLY A 462 -16.61 0.16 4.40
CA GLY A 462 -17.70 0.25 3.44
C GLY A 462 -19.09 0.42 4.06
N PHE A 463 -19.22 0.70 5.36
CA PHE A 463 -20.51 1.01 5.97
C PHE A 463 -20.95 2.44 5.71
N VAL A 464 -22.25 2.69 5.64
CA VAL A 464 -22.81 4.01 5.29
C VAL A 464 -22.62 5.05 6.40
N ARG A 465 -22.45 6.31 6.00
CA ARG A 465 -22.37 7.48 6.88
C ARG A 465 -23.47 8.52 6.56
N PRO A 466 -24.07 9.19 7.58
CA PRO A 466 -24.12 8.73 8.96
C PRO A 466 -24.83 7.38 9.04
N ASP A 467 -24.63 6.65 10.14
CA ASP A 467 -25.34 5.40 10.36
C ASP A 467 -26.87 5.61 10.50
N SER A 468 -27.64 4.52 10.36
CA SER A 468 -29.12 4.60 10.31
C SER A 468 -29.80 4.55 11.68
N ASN A 469 -29.04 4.60 12.77
CA ASN A 469 -29.52 4.30 14.12
C ASN A 469 -30.31 5.46 14.78
N GLY A 470 -30.45 6.60 14.10
CA GLY A 470 -31.11 7.80 14.60
C GLY A 470 -30.15 8.94 14.97
N GLN A 471 -28.84 8.70 14.88
CA GLN A 471 -27.81 9.73 14.96
C GLN A 471 -27.66 10.43 13.59
N GLN A 472 -27.59 11.77 13.59
CA GLN A 472 -27.68 12.58 12.35
C GLN A 472 -26.31 12.95 11.77
N ARG A 473 -25.21 12.46 12.34
CA ARG A 473 -23.86 12.90 12.01
C ARG A 473 -22.92 11.71 11.96
N CYS A 474 -22.00 11.75 11.00
CA CYS A 474 -20.92 10.78 10.92
C CYS A 474 -19.98 10.91 12.13
N ASP A 475 -19.23 9.85 12.38
CA ASP A 475 -18.12 9.85 13.32
C ASP A 475 -16.88 10.55 12.74
N ILE A 476 -16.08 11.15 13.61
CA ILE A 476 -14.73 11.60 13.26
C ILE A 476 -13.81 10.38 13.14
N GLY A 477 -12.95 10.35 12.12
CA GLY A 477 -11.99 9.27 11.89
C GLY A 477 -12.45 8.29 10.82
N ALA A 478 -11.72 7.19 10.66
CA ALA A 478 -11.92 6.20 9.58
C ALA A 478 -13.12 5.26 9.79
N HIS A 479 -13.64 5.15 11.00
CA HIS A 479 -14.64 4.18 11.41
C HIS A 479 -15.97 4.86 11.77
N GLU A 480 -17.09 4.25 11.38
CA GLU A 480 -18.44 4.66 11.81
C GLU A 480 -19.02 3.61 12.78
N VAL A 481 -19.30 4.01 14.01
CA VAL A 481 -19.95 3.20 15.05
C VAL A 481 -21.44 3.01 14.72
N GLY A 482 -22.01 1.87 15.10
CA GLY A 482 -23.46 1.63 15.00
C GLY A 482 -23.97 1.13 13.63
N SER A 483 -23.09 1.01 12.64
CA SER A 483 -23.42 0.31 11.40
C SER A 483 -23.60 -1.20 11.64
N PRO A 484 -24.67 -1.85 11.11
CA PRO A 484 -25.03 -3.22 11.44
C PRO A 484 -24.03 -4.21 10.84
N GLY A 485 -23.01 -4.54 11.62
CA GLY A 485 -21.98 -5.51 11.29
C GLY A 485 -21.32 -6.02 12.57
N LEU A 486 -22.03 -6.91 13.26
CA LEU A 486 -21.67 -7.59 14.50
C LEU A 486 -21.72 -6.70 15.76
N ASP A 487 -22.61 -7.13 16.66
CA ASP A 487 -22.91 -6.60 17.97
C ASP A 487 -21.62 -6.30 18.77
N SER A 488 -21.46 -5.06 19.24
CA SER A 488 -20.33 -4.60 20.06
C SER A 488 -20.29 -5.24 21.46
N LEU A 489 -21.12 -6.25 21.70
CA LEU A 489 -21.24 -6.99 22.96
C LEU A 489 -20.44 -8.31 23.00
N PHE A 490 -19.86 -8.79 21.88
CA PHE A 490 -19.19 -10.12 21.84
C PHE A 490 -17.85 -10.22 21.08
N SER A 491 -17.10 -9.13 20.85
CA SER A 491 -15.79 -9.21 20.17
C SER A 491 -14.60 -9.59 21.07
N ASP A 492 -14.82 -10.22 22.23
CA ASP A 492 -13.77 -10.62 23.17
C ASP A 492 -13.16 -12.00 22.87
N SER A 493 -12.74 -12.25 21.61
CA SER A 493 -11.80 -13.33 21.25
C SER A 493 -12.11 -14.76 21.76
N PHE A 494 -13.37 -15.10 22.07
CA PHE A 494 -13.75 -16.44 22.54
C PHE A 494 -14.11 -17.44 21.44
N GLU A 495 -14.08 -17.07 20.16
CA GLU A 495 -14.20 -18.05 19.08
C GLU A 495 -12.83 -18.70 18.80
N GLN A 496 -12.47 -19.69 19.62
CA GLN A 496 -11.55 -20.73 19.16
C GLN A 496 -12.29 -21.55 18.09
N VAL A 497 -11.85 -21.43 16.85
CA VAL A 497 -12.31 -22.27 15.75
C VAL A 497 -11.84 -23.72 16.00
N PRO A 498 -12.70 -24.73 15.81
CA PRO A 498 -12.32 -26.15 15.95
C PRO A 498 -11.29 -26.63 14.94
#